data_AF-A0A927F8Q1-F1
#
_entry.id   AF-A0A927F8Q1-F1
#
_cell.length_a   1.000
_cell.length_b   1.000
_cell.length_c   1.000
_cell.angle_alpha   90.00
_cell.angle_beta   90.00
_cell.angle_gamma   90.00
#
_symmetry.space_group_name_H-M   'P 1'
#
loop_
_entity.id
_entity.type
_entity.pdbx_description
1 polymer ?
#
loop_
_entity_poly.entity_id
_entity_poly.type
_entity_poly.pdbx_seq_one_letter_code
_entity_poly.pdbx_strand_id
1 'polypeptide(L)'
;MSEDDHIDKLMQRWHDRFRPDEDLAARVRARAERPASKGTALEWIGNALSRPGLAAGFAALFVLAGMGLSQFVPLAGKDPGEQLTFSYRLSIDPIYRLQAMTGAEQFASEGIGPGSGKSPVAPVLLAGLGWLQGELDLTEPQYRQVSALHSNYEVAFDELFAELVESHRRFRAFDRKRMKNDVVDYFELYELLQSQKRLSEQSARLTAELLGKVEAVIEPSQKARYRKLLQSLYPDGSLGSEGSTDA
;
A
#
# COMPACT_ATOMS: atom_id res chain seq x y z
N MET A 1 -26.11 -1.34 -19.69
CA MET A 1 -25.63 -1.01 -18.33
C MET A 1 -24.15 -1.29 -18.36
N SER A 2 -23.33 -0.25 -18.26
CA SER A 2 -21.87 -0.41 -18.23
C SER A 2 -21.47 -1.13 -16.94
N GLU A 3 -20.36 -1.84 -16.94
CA GLU A 3 -19.77 -2.44 -15.74
C GLU A 3 -19.46 -1.35 -14.68
N ASP A 4 -19.17 -0.13 -15.15
CA ASP A 4 -18.94 1.07 -14.34
C ASP A 4 -20.22 1.50 -13.57
N ASP A 5 -21.40 1.43 -14.19
CA ASP A 5 -22.68 1.75 -13.54
C ASP A 5 -22.98 0.79 -12.37
N HIS A 6 -22.41 -0.42 -12.40
CA HIS A 6 -22.60 -1.42 -11.35
C HIS A 6 -21.71 -1.15 -10.15
N ILE A 7 -20.45 -0.78 -10.39
CA ILE A 7 -19.47 -0.44 -9.34
C ILE A 7 -19.89 0.84 -8.63
N ASP A 8 -20.30 1.87 -9.38
CA ASP A 8 -20.78 3.12 -8.80
C ASP A 8 -22.02 2.89 -7.92
N LYS A 9 -22.97 2.07 -8.36
CA LYS A 9 -24.13 1.68 -7.53
C LYS A 9 -23.74 0.93 -6.27
N LEU A 10 -22.70 0.10 -6.30
CA LEU A 10 -22.24 -0.63 -5.11
C LEU A 10 -21.51 0.29 -4.13
N MET A 11 -20.69 1.20 -4.63
CA MET A 11 -19.96 2.19 -3.83
C MET A 11 -20.91 3.19 -3.17
N GLN A 12 -21.87 3.73 -3.93
CA GLN A 12 -22.87 4.67 -3.44
C GLN A 12 -23.78 4.02 -2.39
N ARG A 13 -24.12 2.74 -2.59
CA ARG A 13 -24.88 1.92 -1.62
C ARG A 13 -24.09 1.67 -0.32
N TRP A 14 -22.77 1.62 -0.38
CA TRP A 14 -21.89 1.47 0.78
C TRP A 14 -21.78 2.80 1.54
N HIS A 15 -21.58 3.91 0.83
CA HIS A 15 -21.50 5.25 1.41
C HIS A 15 -22.80 5.68 2.10
N ASP A 16 -23.96 5.50 1.45
CA ASP A 16 -25.26 5.93 1.99
C ASP A 16 -25.72 5.11 3.21
N ARG A 17 -25.16 3.91 3.40
CA ARG A 17 -25.49 3.03 4.53
C ARG A 17 -24.43 2.98 5.61
N PHE A 18 -23.23 3.46 5.35
CA PHE A 18 -22.18 3.50 6.36
C PHE A 18 -22.41 4.69 7.28
N ARG A 19 -23.30 4.51 8.26
CA ARG A 19 -23.31 5.37 9.43
C ARG A 19 -22.26 4.83 10.41
N PRO A 20 -21.19 5.58 10.72
CA PRO A 20 -20.31 5.20 11.82
C PRO A 20 -21.19 5.08 13.05
N ASP A 21 -21.30 3.86 13.55
CA ASP A 21 -22.15 3.58 14.68
C ASP A 21 -21.41 4.11 15.92
N GLU A 22 -21.79 5.30 16.36
CA GLU A 22 -21.13 6.03 17.45
C GLU A 22 -21.12 5.22 18.75
N ASP A 23 -22.08 4.30 18.90
CA ASP A 23 -22.19 3.39 20.02
C ASP A 23 -21.41 2.08 19.83
N LEU A 24 -20.77 1.84 18.69
CA LEU A 24 -20.03 0.60 18.43
C LEU A 24 -18.90 0.41 19.44
N ALA A 25 -18.13 1.46 19.72
CA ALA A 25 -17.08 1.43 20.73
C ALA A 25 -17.64 1.17 22.14
N ALA A 26 -18.79 1.77 22.46
CA ALA A 26 -19.48 1.56 23.75
C ALA A 26 -20.05 0.14 23.88
N ARG A 27 -20.63 -0.42 22.81
CA ARG A 27 -21.17 -1.78 22.81
C ARG A 27 -20.08 -2.84 22.81
N VAL A 28 -18.94 -2.59 22.16
CA VAL A 28 -17.76 -3.47 22.24
C VAL A 28 -17.21 -3.49 23.67
N ARG A 29 -17.08 -2.33 24.35
CA ARG A 29 -16.71 -2.28 25.79
C ARG A 29 -17.72 -2.98 26.69
N ALA A 30 -19.01 -2.67 26.53
CA ALA A 30 -20.08 -3.30 27.32
C ALA A 30 -20.17 -4.82 27.10
N ARG A 31 -19.68 -5.33 25.95
CA ARG A 31 -19.58 -6.77 25.67
C ARG A 31 -18.31 -7.38 26.26
N ALA A 32 -17.19 -6.65 26.26
CA ALA A 32 -15.92 -7.06 26.86
C ALA A 32 -15.96 -7.10 28.40
N GLU A 33 -16.79 -6.25 29.02
CA GLU A 33 -16.98 -6.18 30.48
C GLU A 33 -17.95 -7.25 31.02
N ARG A 34 -18.66 -7.99 30.15
CA ARG A 34 -19.50 -9.10 30.61
C ARG A 34 -18.60 -10.28 30.99
N PRO A 35 -18.69 -10.80 32.24
CA PRO A 35 -17.95 -12.00 32.61
C PRO A 35 -18.32 -13.13 31.65
N ALA A 36 -17.32 -13.77 31.06
CA ALA A 36 -17.50 -14.82 30.07
C ALA A 36 -18.41 -15.91 30.63
N SER A 37 -19.67 -15.94 30.18
CA SER A 37 -20.55 -17.07 30.44
C SER A 37 -19.92 -18.29 29.78
N LYS A 38 -19.66 -19.34 30.57
CA LYS A 38 -18.87 -20.55 30.22
C LYS A 38 -19.41 -21.41 29.06
N GLY A 39 -20.27 -20.89 28.19
CA GLY A 39 -20.61 -21.52 26.93
C GLY A 39 -21.17 -20.46 25.98
N THR A 40 -20.65 -20.44 24.74
CA THR A 40 -21.15 -19.79 23.49
C THR A 40 -20.16 -18.91 22.71
N ALA A 41 -18.93 -18.68 23.16
CA ALA A 41 -17.91 -18.02 22.31
C ALA A 41 -17.24 -18.98 21.32
N LEU A 42 -16.95 -20.22 21.75
CA LEU A 42 -16.37 -21.27 20.91
C LEU A 42 -17.37 -21.83 19.88
N GLU A 43 -18.67 -21.85 20.18
CA GLU A 43 -19.71 -22.29 19.23
C GLU A 43 -19.87 -21.32 18.06
N TRP A 44 -19.74 -20.01 18.28
CA TRP A 44 -19.82 -19.03 17.19
C TRP A 44 -18.59 -19.11 16.25
N ILE A 45 -17.39 -19.31 16.80
CA ILE A 45 -16.16 -19.50 16.01
C ILE A 45 -16.23 -20.81 15.21
N GLY A 46 -16.75 -21.88 15.82
CA GLY A 46 -17.00 -23.15 15.12
C GLY A 46 -18.01 -23.01 13.97
N ASN A 47 -19.03 -22.15 14.13
CA ASN A 47 -20.07 -21.94 13.10
C ASN A 47 -19.66 -20.94 12.00
N ALA A 48 -18.69 -20.06 12.27
CA ALA A 48 -18.10 -19.17 11.29
C ALA A 48 -17.04 -19.87 10.41
N LEU A 49 -16.32 -20.84 10.97
CA LEU A 49 -15.33 -21.66 10.26
C LEU A 49 -15.92 -22.85 9.49
N SER A 50 -17.13 -23.28 9.81
CA SER A 50 -17.85 -24.36 9.10
C SER A 50 -18.57 -23.89 7.83
N ARG A 51 -18.53 -22.59 7.52
CA ARG A 51 -19.04 -22.02 6.26
C ARG A 51 -17.86 -21.78 5.30
N PRO A 52 -17.60 -22.71 4.36
CA PRO A 52 -16.39 -22.68 3.51
C PRO A 52 -16.25 -21.41 2.64
N GLY A 53 -17.32 -20.63 2.44
CA GLY A 53 -17.27 -19.40 1.63
C GLY A 53 -16.65 -18.17 2.30
N LEU A 54 -16.71 -18.02 3.64
CA LEU A 54 -16.28 -16.78 4.31
C LEU A 54 -14.83 -16.83 4.85
N ALA A 55 -14.38 -18.00 5.30
CA ALA A 55 -12.99 -18.21 5.71
C ALA A 55 -12.02 -18.16 4.50
N ALA A 56 -12.47 -18.63 3.33
CA ALA A 56 -11.73 -18.51 2.09
C ALA A 56 -11.59 -17.04 1.63
N GLY A 57 -12.60 -16.18 1.85
CA GLY A 57 -12.56 -14.78 1.39
C GLY A 57 -11.52 -13.92 2.11
N PHE A 58 -11.39 -14.04 3.43
CA PHE A 58 -10.43 -13.23 4.21
C PHE A 58 -8.99 -13.75 4.11
N ALA A 59 -8.79 -15.06 4.03
CA ALA A 59 -7.47 -15.63 3.78
C ALA A 59 -7.02 -15.39 2.33
N ALA A 60 -7.93 -15.47 1.36
CA ALA A 60 -7.61 -15.19 -0.05
C ALA A 60 -7.24 -13.73 -0.28
N LEU A 61 -7.85 -12.76 0.40
CA LEU A 61 -7.44 -11.35 0.25
C LEU A 61 -6.00 -11.08 0.71
N PHE A 62 -5.55 -11.71 1.80
CA PHE A 62 -4.18 -11.56 2.29
C PHE A 62 -3.16 -12.47 1.59
N VAL A 63 -3.57 -13.67 1.16
CA VAL A 63 -2.72 -14.60 0.42
C VAL A 63 -2.62 -14.21 -1.05
N LEU A 64 -3.64 -13.61 -1.68
CA LEU A 64 -3.54 -13.07 -3.05
C LEU A 64 -2.76 -11.76 -3.09
N ALA A 65 -2.89 -10.89 -2.09
CA ALA A 65 -2.02 -9.71 -1.95
C ALA A 65 -0.55 -10.10 -1.68
N GLY A 66 -0.30 -11.24 -1.02
CA GLY A 66 1.06 -11.75 -0.73
C GLY A 66 1.68 -12.64 -1.81
N MET A 67 0.90 -13.53 -2.45
CA MET A 67 1.38 -14.46 -3.50
C MET A 67 1.33 -13.84 -4.90
N GLY A 68 0.47 -12.85 -5.15
CA GLY A 68 0.40 -12.16 -6.44
C GLY A 68 1.66 -11.38 -6.79
N LEU A 69 2.48 -11.01 -5.81
CA LEU A 69 3.75 -10.29 -6.02
C LEU A 69 4.99 -11.19 -5.96
N SER A 70 4.93 -12.36 -5.31
CA SER A 70 6.11 -13.23 -5.14
C SER A 70 6.41 -14.16 -6.32
N GLN A 71 5.43 -14.44 -7.19
CA GLN A 71 5.65 -15.29 -8.38
C GLN A 71 6.20 -14.55 -9.61
N PHE A 72 6.46 -13.23 -9.54
CA PHE A 72 6.94 -12.42 -10.67
C PHE A 72 8.43 -12.06 -10.65
N VAL A 73 9.27 -12.79 -9.90
CA VAL A 73 10.70 -12.51 -9.85
C VAL A 73 11.57 -13.72 -10.24
N PRO A 74 11.65 -14.06 -11.53
CA PRO A 74 12.93 -14.41 -12.13
C PRO A 74 13.58 -13.11 -12.63
N LEU A 75 14.58 -12.61 -11.90
CA LEU A 75 15.38 -11.42 -12.25
C LEU A 75 16.34 -11.64 -13.45
N ALA A 76 16.29 -12.79 -14.11
CA ALA A 76 17.13 -13.12 -15.26
C ALA A 76 16.32 -12.96 -16.57
N GLY A 77 16.24 -11.73 -17.09
CA GLY A 77 15.69 -11.47 -18.44
C GLY A 77 14.75 -10.27 -18.59
N LYS A 78 14.52 -9.47 -17.55
CA LYS A 78 13.62 -8.30 -17.64
C LYS A 78 14.22 -7.15 -18.45
N ASP A 79 13.36 -6.54 -19.28
CA ASP A 79 13.62 -5.34 -20.05
C ASP A 79 14.25 -4.25 -19.14
N PRO A 80 15.38 -3.63 -19.52
CA PRO A 80 15.99 -2.56 -18.75
C PRO A 80 15.00 -1.44 -18.36
N GLY A 81 13.95 -1.21 -19.14
CA GLY A 81 12.88 -0.26 -18.81
C GLY A 81 12.12 -0.62 -17.51
N GLU A 82 11.87 -1.92 -17.26
CA GLU A 82 11.15 -2.36 -16.06
C GLU A 82 11.96 -2.13 -14.77
N GLN A 83 13.28 -2.34 -14.81
CA GLN A 83 14.15 -2.14 -13.64
C GLN A 83 14.22 -0.68 -13.21
N LEU A 84 14.25 0.23 -14.18
CA LEU A 84 14.28 1.67 -13.91
C LEU A 84 12.92 2.18 -13.43
N THR A 85 11.84 1.67 -14.01
CA THR A 85 10.45 1.90 -13.56
C THR A 85 10.27 1.47 -12.09
N PHE A 86 10.81 0.29 -11.74
CA PHE A 86 10.82 -0.21 -10.36
C PHE A 86 11.61 0.69 -9.41
N SER A 87 12.81 1.13 -9.83
CA SER A 87 13.67 2.01 -9.05
C SER A 87 13.00 3.36 -8.76
N TYR A 88 12.35 3.94 -9.77
CA TYR A 88 11.59 5.17 -9.60
C TYR A 88 10.45 4.99 -8.59
N ARG A 89 9.66 3.91 -8.69
CA ARG A 89 8.57 3.66 -7.76
C ARG A 89 9.04 3.48 -6.32
N LEU A 90 10.14 2.75 -6.10
CA LEU A 90 10.76 2.62 -4.77
C LEU A 90 11.18 3.97 -4.16
N SER A 91 11.48 4.96 -4.99
CA SER A 91 11.91 6.28 -4.52
C SER A 91 10.76 7.18 -4.08
N ILE A 92 9.56 7.03 -4.67
CA ILE A 92 8.43 7.95 -4.44
C ILE A 92 7.19 7.33 -3.78
N ASP A 93 7.18 6.02 -3.54
CA ASP A 93 6.05 5.31 -2.93
C ASP A 93 6.53 4.50 -1.70
N PRO A 94 6.37 5.05 -0.48
CA PRO A 94 6.72 4.37 0.77
C PRO A 94 6.02 3.01 0.97
N ILE A 95 4.77 2.84 0.52
CA ILE A 95 4.07 1.55 0.60
C ILE A 95 4.74 0.54 -0.31
N TYR A 96 5.06 0.94 -1.54
CA TYR A 96 5.74 0.05 -2.48
C TYR A 96 7.12 -0.36 -1.95
N ARG A 97 7.85 0.58 -1.33
CA ARG A 97 9.11 0.29 -0.63
C ARG A 97 8.93 -0.74 0.49
N LEU A 98 7.85 -0.62 1.28
CA LEU A 98 7.52 -1.60 2.33
C LEU A 98 7.19 -2.98 1.74
N GLN A 99 6.42 -3.04 0.64
CA GLN A 99 6.07 -4.29 -0.04
C GLN A 99 7.32 -4.99 -0.58
N ALA A 100 8.23 -4.25 -1.21
CA ALA A 100 9.50 -4.79 -1.68
C ALA A 100 10.38 -5.32 -0.54
N MET A 101 10.45 -4.58 0.58
CA MET A 101 11.20 -5.01 1.78
C MET A 101 10.61 -6.28 2.40
N THR A 102 9.29 -6.33 2.59
CA THR A 102 8.61 -7.47 3.21
C THR A 102 8.62 -8.71 2.33
N GLY A 103 8.57 -8.56 1.00
CA GLY A 103 8.80 -9.65 0.05
C GLY A 103 10.23 -10.20 0.17
N ALA A 104 11.24 -9.34 0.30
CA ALA A 104 12.64 -9.75 0.45
C ALA A 104 12.90 -10.52 1.76
N GLU A 105 12.29 -10.12 2.87
CA GLU A 105 12.40 -10.84 4.16
C GLU A 105 11.88 -12.28 4.06
N GLN A 106 10.81 -12.49 3.29
CA GLN A 106 10.24 -13.83 3.07
C GLN A 106 11.26 -14.74 2.38
N PHE A 107 11.93 -14.27 1.33
CA PHE A 107 13.00 -15.01 0.64
C PHE A 107 14.24 -15.25 1.52
N ALA A 108 14.62 -14.28 2.35
CA ALA A 108 15.74 -14.44 3.28
C ALA A 108 15.44 -15.51 4.35
N SER A 109 14.19 -15.61 4.81
CA SER A 109 13.76 -16.65 5.76
C SER A 109 13.74 -18.06 5.14
N GLU A 110 13.64 -18.15 3.82
CA GLU A 110 13.72 -19.39 3.04
C GLU A 110 15.17 -19.81 2.71
N GLY A 111 16.18 -19.13 3.27
CA GLY A 111 17.59 -19.50 3.13
C GLY A 111 18.25 -19.03 1.83
N ILE A 112 17.57 -18.20 1.03
CA ILE A 112 18.11 -17.58 -0.18
C ILE A 112 18.63 -16.19 0.23
N GLY A 113 19.84 -16.14 0.79
CA GLY A 113 20.37 -14.94 1.45
C GLY A 113 20.78 -13.80 0.51
N PRO A 114 20.30 -12.55 0.72
CA PRO A 114 20.87 -11.36 0.10
C PRO A 114 21.99 -10.76 0.96
N GLY A 115 23.10 -10.38 0.32
CA GLY A 115 24.28 -9.82 0.98
C GLY A 115 24.12 -8.38 1.49
N SER A 116 24.54 -8.16 2.74
CA SER A 116 25.24 -6.97 3.27
C SER A 116 24.74 -5.55 2.91
N GLY A 117 23.89 -4.98 3.77
CA GLY A 117 24.35 -3.98 4.75
C GLY A 117 24.58 -2.52 4.34
N LYS A 118 24.25 -2.07 3.13
CA LYS A 118 24.20 -0.64 2.80
C LYS A 118 22.81 -0.27 2.30
N SER A 119 22.14 0.64 3.01
CA SER A 119 20.84 1.16 2.60
C SER A 119 21.00 1.83 1.21
N PRO A 120 20.45 1.25 0.13
CA PRO A 120 20.75 1.66 -1.24
C PRO A 120 19.87 2.85 -1.71
N VAL A 121 19.40 3.70 -0.80
CA VAL A 121 18.31 4.65 -1.10
C VAL A 121 18.75 5.75 -2.08
N ALA A 122 19.92 6.37 -1.86
CA ALA A 122 20.44 7.44 -2.72
C ALA A 122 20.71 7.01 -4.19
N PRO A 123 21.31 5.84 -4.50
CA PRO A 123 21.50 5.43 -5.89
C PRO A 123 20.19 5.09 -6.61
N VAL A 124 19.12 4.73 -5.89
CA VAL A 124 17.82 4.37 -6.50
C VAL A 124 17.09 5.61 -7.03
N LEU A 125 17.10 6.73 -6.29
CA LEU A 125 16.46 7.96 -6.74
C LEU A 125 17.14 8.55 -7.99
N LEU A 126 18.48 8.60 -8.01
CA LEU A 126 19.22 9.13 -9.16
C LEU A 126 19.00 8.30 -10.43
N ALA A 127 18.96 6.97 -10.30
CA ALA A 127 18.64 6.09 -11.42
C ALA A 127 17.20 6.31 -11.94
N GLY A 128 16.23 6.46 -11.03
CA GLY A 128 14.84 6.76 -11.39
C GLY A 128 14.69 8.12 -12.08
N LEU A 129 15.39 9.15 -11.61
CA LEU A 129 15.37 10.48 -12.21
C LEU A 129 16.02 10.52 -13.60
N GLY A 130 17.16 9.85 -13.78
CA GLY A 130 17.81 9.76 -15.09
C GLY A 130 16.94 9.01 -16.12
N TRP A 131 16.24 7.97 -15.69
CA TRP A 131 15.23 7.30 -16.52
C TRP A 131 14.09 8.22 -16.89
N LEU A 132 13.50 8.93 -15.91
CA LEU A 132 12.40 9.87 -16.15
C LEU A 132 12.80 10.99 -17.11
N GLN A 133 14.05 11.48 -17.02
CA GLN A 133 14.62 12.44 -17.95
C GLN A 133 14.58 11.93 -19.39
N GLY A 134 15.04 10.69 -19.63
CA GLY A 134 15.07 10.08 -20.96
C GLY A 134 13.67 9.82 -21.53
N GLU A 135 12.75 9.29 -20.71
CA GLU A 135 11.38 8.96 -21.15
C GLU A 135 10.55 10.20 -21.51
N LEU A 136 10.75 11.30 -20.77
CA LEU A 136 10.01 12.53 -21.00
C LEU A 136 10.73 13.52 -21.91
N ASP A 137 11.98 13.26 -22.26
CA ASP A 137 12.86 14.21 -22.97
C ASP A 137 12.88 15.55 -22.23
N LEU A 138 13.20 15.51 -20.92
CA LEU A 138 13.20 16.71 -20.08
C LEU A 138 14.35 17.62 -20.48
N THR A 139 14.05 18.89 -20.69
CA THR A 139 15.08 19.92 -20.84
C THR A 139 15.88 20.05 -19.54
N GLU A 140 17.12 20.52 -19.63
CA GLU A 140 17.96 20.74 -18.44
C GLU A 140 17.28 21.59 -17.34
N PRO A 141 16.56 22.69 -17.64
CA PRO A 141 15.79 23.42 -16.63
C PRO A 141 14.67 22.60 -15.99
N GLN A 142 13.93 21.82 -16.78
CA GLN A 142 12.87 20.94 -16.26
C GLN A 142 13.44 19.84 -15.38
N TYR A 143 14.52 19.18 -15.82
CA TYR A 143 15.18 18.14 -15.06
C TYR A 143 15.66 18.64 -13.70
N ARG A 144 16.27 19.82 -13.65
CA ARG A 144 16.69 20.45 -12.39
C ARG A 144 15.51 20.73 -11.46
N GLN A 145 14.39 21.23 -12.00
CA GLN A 145 13.18 21.48 -11.20
C GLN A 145 12.56 20.18 -10.67
N VAL A 146 12.44 19.16 -11.52
CA VAL A 146 11.92 17.84 -11.13
C VAL A 146 12.83 17.17 -10.09
N SER A 147 14.15 17.24 -10.26
CA SER A 147 15.11 16.72 -9.29
C SER A 147 15.00 17.43 -7.94
N ALA A 148 14.90 18.77 -7.95
CA ALA A 148 14.70 19.55 -6.72
C ALA A 148 13.37 19.19 -6.02
N LEU A 149 12.29 18.97 -6.77
CA LEU A 149 11.03 18.48 -6.21
C LEU A 149 11.24 17.14 -5.49
N HIS A 150 11.91 16.17 -6.10
CA HIS A 150 12.14 14.87 -5.45
C HIS A 150 12.99 14.99 -4.19
N SER A 151 14.08 15.76 -4.22
CA SER A 151 14.91 16.00 -3.03
C SER A 151 14.14 16.66 -1.89
N ASN A 152 13.17 17.54 -2.19
CA ASN A 152 12.35 18.17 -1.17
C ASN A 152 11.37 17.19 -0.50
N TYR A 153 10.93 16.15 -1.21
CA TYR A 153 10.02 15.12 -0.68
C TYR A 153 10.74 13.92 -0.06
N GLU A 154 12.03 13.76 -0.31
CA GLU A 154 12.83 12.62 0.15
C GLU A 154 12.71 12.41 1.67
N VAL A 155 12.85 13.49 2.44
CA VAL A 155 12.72 13.44 3.92
C VAL A 155 11.32 12.98 4.33
N ALA A 156 10.27 13.52 3.72
CA ALA A 156 8.89 13.16 4.05
C ALA A 156 8.57 11.71 3.68
N PHE A 157 9.09 11.20 2.57
CA PHE A 157 8.95 9.78 2.20
C PHE A 157 9.70 8.86 3.14
N ASP A 158 10.92 9.23 3.56
CA ASP A 158 11.72 8.43 4.48
C ASP A 158 11.11 8.36 5.88
N GLU A 159 10.60 9.48 6.39
CA GLU A 159 9.85 9.53 7.65
C GLU A 159 8.60 8.64 7.59
N LEU A 160 7.79 8.78 6.54
CA LEU A 160 6.58 7.98 6.37
C LEU A 160 6.90 6.49 6.17
N PHE A 161 7.98 6.16 5.47
CA PHE A 161 8.47 4.80 5.34
C PHE A 161 8.89 4.22 6.69
N ALA A 162 9.59 4.98 7.53
CA ALA A 162 9.94 4.53 8.88
C ALA A 162 8.69 4.25 9.74
N GLU A 163 7.66 5.10 9.67
CA GLU A 163 6.38 4.87 10.36
C GLU A 163 5.67 3.60 9.85
N LEU A 164 5.67 3.38 8.53
CA LEU A 164 5.11 2.17 7.91
C LEU A 164 5.83 0.90 8.35
N VAL A 165 7.17 0.92 8.42
CA VAL A 165 7.98 -0.20 8.91
C VAL A 165 7.64 -0.51 10.37
N GLU A 166 7.54 0.51 11.22
CA GLU A 166 7.20 0.31 12.63
C GLU A 166 5.76 -0.22 12.79
N SER A 167 4.80 0.32 12.04
CA SER A 167 3.43 -0.18 12.01
C SER A 167 3.37 -1.65 11.56
N HIS A 168 4.19 -2.04 10.58
CA HIS A 168 4.29 -3.43 10.14
C HIS A 168 4.86 -4.35 11.23
N ARG A 169 5.94 -3.92 11.91
CA ARG A 169 6.54 -4.67 13.02
C ARG A 169 5.56 -4.89 14.17
N ARG A 170 4.80 -3.85 14.56
CA ARG A 170 3.75 -3.95 15.58
C ARG A 170 2.67 -4.96 15.18
N PHE A 171 2.20 -4.90 13.94
CA PHE A 171 1.22 -5.87 13.42
C PHE A 171 1.75 -7.31 13.46
N ARG A 172 2.99 -7.54 13.02
CA ARG A 172 3.63 -8.87 13.09
C ARG A 172 3.80 -9.37 14.51
N ALA A 173 4.12 -8.47 15.46
CA ALA A 173 4.23 -8.82 16.87
C ALA A 173 2.85 -9.23 17.45
N PHE A 174 1.79 -8.48 17.11
CA PHE A 174 0.43 -8.83 17.46
C PHE A 174 0.04 -10.20 16.89
N ASP A 175 0.28 -10.44 15.60
CA ASP A 175 -0.08 -11.70 14.95
C ASP A 175 0.67 -12.90 15.57
N ARG A 176 1.96 -12.75 15.91
CA ARG A 176 2.70 -13.78 16.65
C ARG A 176 2.13 -14.05 18.04
N LYS A 177 1.65 -13.02 18.76
CA LYS A 177 0.97 -13.20 20.06
C LYS A 177 -0.36 -13.93 19.86
N ARG A 178 -1.14 -13.53 18.85
CA ARG A 178 -2.41 -14.15 18.47
C ARG A 178 -2.27 -15.63 18.14
N MET A 179 -1.18 -16.04 17.48
CA MET A 179 -0.93 -17.45 17.17
C MET A 179 -0.52 -18.28 18.41
N LYS A 180 -0.04 -17.63 19.47
CA LYS A 180 0.41 -18.30 20.71
C LYS A 180 -0.65 -18.34 21.81
N ASN A 181 -1.57 -17.38 21.81
CA ASN A 181 -2.56 -17.17 22.85
C ASN A 181 -3.97 -17.33 22.28
N ASP A 182 -4.87 -18.01 23.01
CA ASP A 182 -6.28 -18.18 22.58
C ASP A 182 -7.13 -16.90 22.74
N VAL A 183 -6.60 -15.84 23.34
CA VAL A 183 -7.32 -14.57 23.55
C VAL A 183 -6.80 -13.51 22.59
N VAL A 184 -7.70 -13.00 21.75
CA VAL A 184 -7.44 -11.93 20.79
C VAL A 184 -7.92 -10.60 21.37
N ASP A 185 -7.02 -9.63 21.51
CA ASP A 185 -7.40 -8.25 21.78
C ASP A 185 -7.87 -7.58 20.48
N TYR A 186 -9.19 -7.54 20.29
CA TYR A 186 -9.81 -6.93 19.09
C TYR A 186 -9.64 -5.41 19.06
N PHE A 187 -9.44 -4.76 20.20
CA PHE A 187 -9.22 -3.33 20.25
C PHE A 187 -7.81 -2.99 19.76
N GLU A 188 -6.79 -3.73 20.22
CA GLU A 188 -5.43 -3.61 19.68
C GLU A 188 -5.39 -3.86 18.17
N LEU A 189 -6.08 -4.91 17.68
CA LEU A 189 -6.18 -5.16 16.24
C LEU A 189 -6.82 -4.00 15.48
N TYR A 190 -7.92 -3.45 15.99
CA TYR A 190 -8.60 -2.31 15.36
C TYR A 190 -7.66 -1.09 15.26
N GLU A 191 -6.95 -0.75 16.33
CA GLU A 191 -5.99 0.36 16.33
C GLU A 191 -4.87 0.15 15.30
N LEU A 192 -4.33 -1.07 15.21
CA LEU A 192 -3.29 -1.41 14.23
C LEU A 192 -3.80 -1.24 12.78
N LEU A 193 -5.01 -1.72 12.49
CA LEU A 193 -5.62 -1.59 11.17
C LEU A 193 -5.92 -0.12 10.81
N GLN A 194 -6.42 0.68 11.76
CA GLN A 194 -6.64 2.11 11.54
C GLN A 194 -5.32 2.86 11.31
N SER A 195 -4.27 2.52 12.06
CA SER A 195 -2.94 3.11 11.85
C SER A 195 -2.40 2.79 10.46
N GLN A 196 -2.49 1.53 10.01
CA GLN A 196 -2.06 1.12 8.67
C GLN A 196 -2.86 1.85 7.58
N LYS A 197 -4.18 1.95 7.73
CA LYS A 197 -5.03 2.69 6.80
C LYS A 197 -4.60 4.16 6.70
N ARG A 198 -4.46 4.85 7.83
CA ARG A 198 -4.03 6.25 7.88
C ARG A 198 -2.68 6.46 7.19
N LEU A 199 -1.68 5.62 7.49
CA LEU A 199 -0.34 5.71 6.89
C LEU A 199 -0.40 5.44 5.38
N SER A 200 -1.22 4.49 4.96
CA SER A 200 -1.45 4.18 3.55
C SER A 200 -2.03 5.39 2.80
N GLU A 201 -3.05 6.03 3.36
CA GLU A 201 -3.67 7.23 2.79
C GLU A 201 -2.72 8.43 2.78
N GLN A 202 -1.88 8.58 3.80
CA GLN A 202 -0.83 9.60 3.82
C GLN A 202 0.20 9.36 2.72
N SER A 203 0.59 8.10 2.49
CA SER A 203 1.54 7.74 1.43
C SER A 203 0.96 8.04 0.06
N ALA A 204 -0.27 7.60 -0.21
CA ALA A 204 -0.94 7.86 -1.49
C ALA A 204 -1.07 9.37 -1.75
N ARG A 205 -1.47 10.16 -0.75
CA ARG A 205 -1.55 11.62 -0.88
C ARG A 205 -0.21 12.27 -1.16
N LEU A 206 0.84 11.88 -0.44
CA LEU A 206 2.18 12.46 -0.60
C LEU A 206 2.77 12.13 -1.98
N THR A 207 2.59 10.90 -2.44
CA THR A 207 2.98 10.47 -3.79
C THR A 207 2.18 11.26 -4.84
N ALA A 208 0.86 11.33 -4.72
CA ALA A 208 0.01 12.09 -5.65
C ALA A 208 0.38 13.58 -5.71
N GLU A 209 0.68 14.20 -4.57
CA GLU A 209 1.13 15.60 -4.51
C GLU A 209 2.43 15.81 -5.27
N LEU A 210 3.45 14.94 -5.08
CA LEU A 210 4.69 15.01 -5.83
C LEU A 210 4.43 14.85 -7.34
N LEU A 211 3.65 13.83 -7.73
CA LEU A 211 3.35 13.57 -9.14
C LEU A 211 2.64 14.75 -9.80
N GLY A 212 1.68 15.38 -9.11
CA GLY A 212 1.02 16.59 -9.59
C GLY A 212 1.97 17.79 -9.74
N LYS A 213 2.95 17.95 -8.83
CA LYS A 213 3.99 18.99 -8.96
C LYS A 213 4.96 18.72 -10.11
N VAL A 214 5.33 17.46 -10.34
CA VAL A 214 6.13 17.08 -11.52
C VAL A 214 5.36 17.37 -12.80
N GLU A 215 4.06 17.04 -12.83
CA GLU A 215 3.21 17.34 -13.97
C GLU A 215 3.13 18.85 -14.26
N ALA A 216 3.11 19.70 -13.23
CA ALA A 216 3.09 21.15 -13.41
C ALA A 216 4.38 21.73 -14.03
N VAL A 217 5.51 21.02 -13.95
CA VAL A 217 6.82 21.45 -14.49
C VAL A 217 6.99 21.12 -15.98
N ILE A 218 6.31 20.08 -16.46
CA ILE A 218 6.50 19.54 -17.81
C ILE A 218 5.48 20.10 -18.82
N GLU A 219 5.87 20.08 -20.09
CA GLU A 219 5.06 20.58 -21.22
C GLU A 219 3.83 19.69 -21.47
N PRO A 220 2.75 20.22 -22.07
CA PRO A 220 1.54 19.43 -22.36
C PRO A 220 1.79 18.13 -23.13
N SER A 221 2.73 18.12 -24.09
CA SER A 221 3.10 16.92 -24.84
C SER A 221 3.83 15.88 -23.97
N GLN A 222 4.59 16.33 -22.97
CA GLN A 222 5.27 15.47 -21.99
C GLN A 222 4.27 14.92 -20.96
N LYS A 223 3.25 15.70 -20.56
CA LYS A 223 2.19 15.24 -19.63
C LYS A 223 1.48 13.99 -20.12
N ALA A 224 1.14 13.93 -21.41
CA ALA A 224 0.49 12.75 -21.99
C ALA A 224 1.38 11.49 -21.87
N ARG A 225 2.69 11.62 -22.14
CA ARG A 225 3.65 10.53 -21.94
C ARG A 225 3.79 10.17 -20.46
N TYR A 226 3.89 11.18 -19.60
CA TYR A 226 4.01 10.98 -18.17
C TYR A 226 2.83 10.23 -17.58
N ARG A 227 1.59 10.63 -17.92
CA ARG A 227 0.38 9.91 -17.50
C ARG A 227 0.36 8.47 -17.98
N LYS A 228 0.82 8.20 -19.20
CA LYS A 228 0.95 6.82 -19.72
C LYS A 228 1.97 6.00 -18.91
N LEU A 229 3.09 6.60 -18.52
CA LEU A 229 4.07 5.98 -17.61
C LEU A 229 3.48 5.74 -16.22
N LEU A 230 2.69 6.69 -15.70
CA LEU A 230 2.02 6.50 -14.41
C LEU A 230 0.97 5.40 -14.47
N GLN A 231 0.25 5.25 -15.58
CA GLN A 231 -0.70 4.15 -15.78
C GLN A 231 -0.01 2.79 -15.82
N SER A 232 1.19 2.67 -16.42
CA SER A 232 1.94 1.42 -16.38
C SER A 232 2.48 1.11 -14.97
N LEU A 233 2.84 2.15 -14.21
CA LEU A 233 3.27 2.04 -12.82
C LEU A 233 2.13 1.68 -11.86
N TYR A 234 0.92 2.19 -12.11
CA TYR A 234 -0.26 2.09 -11.25
C TYR A 234 -1.50 1.69 -12.09
N PRO A 235 -1.57 0.43 -12.57
CA PRO A 235 -2.62 -0.02 -13.49
C PRO A 235 -4.03 0.07 -12.90
N ASP A 236 -4.17 -0.05 -11.58
CA ASP A 236 -5.47 -0.07 -10.90
C ASP A 236 -5.98 1.33 -10.53
N GLY A 237 -5.32 2.40 -10.99
CA GLY A 237 -5.72 3.78 -10.67
C GLY A 237 -5.51 4.15 -9.20
N SER A 238 -4.63 3.44 -8.48
CA SER A 238 -4.41 3.60 -7.04
C SER A 238 -3.88 4.97 -6.59
N LEU A 239 -3.56 5.86 -7.53
CA LEU A 239 -3.17 7.25 -7.27
C LEU A 239 -4.36 8.22 -7.10
N GLY A 240 -5.59 7.72 -7.13
CA GLY A 240 -6.79 8.51 -6.87
C GLY A 240 -7.33 9.18 -8.13
N SER A 241 -8.28 8.53 -8.79
CA SER A 241 -9.15 9.15 -9.80
C SER A 241 -10.36 9.88 -9.17
N GLU A 242 -10.36 10.10 -7.86
CA GLU A 242 -11.45 10.81 -7.18
C GLU A 242 -11.33 12.31 -7.44
N GLY A 243 -12.00 12.80 -8.50
CA GLY A 243 -12.49 14.18 -8.51
C GLY A 243 -11.94 15.16 -9.55
N SER A 244 -11.31 14.70 -10.65
CA SER A 244 -11.22 15.58 -11.84
C SER A 244 -12.54 15.52 -12.62
N THR A 245 -13.62 15.99 -12.01
CA THR A 245 -14.79 16.46 -12.77
C THR A 245 -14.37 17.76 -13.43
N ASP A 246 -14.06 17.68 -14.72
CA ASP A 246 -13.79 18.83 -15.58
C ASP A 246 -14.90 19.89 -15.43
N ALA A 247 -14.47 21.14 -15.22
CA ALA A 247 -15.25 22.36 -15.30
C ALA A 247 -14.91 23.10 -16.60
#